data_AF-A0A3B8RIL2-F1
#
_entry.id   AF-A0A3B8RIL2-F1
#
_cell.length_a   1.000
_cell.length_b   1.000
_cell.length_c   1.000
_cell.angle_alpha   90.00
_cell.angle_beta   90.00
_cell.angle_gamma   90.00
#
_symmetry.space_group_name_H-M   'P 1'
#
loop_
_entity.id
_entity.type
_entity.pdbx_description
1 polymer ?
#
loop_
_entity_poly.entity_id
_entity_poly.type
_entity_poly.pdbx_seq_one_letter_code
_entity_poly.pdbx_strand_id
1 'polypeptide(L)'
;NGTTSWDRTNYFASFPRSDENTQWMIQWLGDVLVNAYIRRQDLDSEMTVVRNEFERGENNPVGVLYQQVFATAYTWHNYGKAIIGTRSDIE
;
A
#
# COMPACT_ATOMS: atom_id res chain seq x y z
N ASN A 1 -9.52 -5.73 -0.41
CA ASN A 1 -8.94 -4.39 -0.19
C ASN A 1 -7.69 -4.51 0.65
N GLY A 2 -6.75 -3.57 0.49
CA GLY A 2 -5.54 -3.50 1.28
C GLY A 2 -5.23 -2.04 1.63
N THR A 3 -4.70 -1.80 2.83
CA THR A 3 -4.21 -0.47 3.22
C THR A 3 -2.88 -0.59 3.95
N THR A 4 -2.01 0.40 3.77
CA THR A 4 -0.67 0.47 4.35
C THR A 4 -0.54 1.71 5.25
N SER A 5 0.19 1.56 6.35
CA SER A 5 0.68 2.64 7.23
C SER A 5 2.19 2.46 7.47
N TRP A 6 2.78 3.29 8.32
CA TRP A 6 4.21 3.19 8.67
C TRP A 6 4.62 1.84 9.26
N ASP A 7 3.70 1.17 9.94
CA ASP A 7 3.97 0.02 10.82
C ASP A 7 3.01 -1.16 10.58
N ARG A 8 2.03 -1.00 9.70
CA ARG A 8 1.01 -2.01 9.45
C ARG A 8 0.57 -2.02 8.00
N THR A 9 0.47 -3.22 7.47
CA THR A 9 -0.34 -3.49 6.28
C THR A 9 -1.54 -4.32 6.69
N ASN A 10 -2.72 -3.93 6.24
CA ASN A 10 -3.97 -4.62 6.52
C ASN A 10 -4.61 -5.11 5.23
N TYR A 11 -4.91 -6.40 5.14
CA TYR A 11 -5.66 -7.00 4.04
C TYR A 11 -7.00 -7.49 4.56
N PHE A 12 -8.09 -7.05 3.93
CA PHE A 12 -9.44 -7.37 4.38
C PHE A 12 -10.43 -7.44 3.21
N ALA A 13 -11.51 -8.18 3.44
CA ALA A 13 -12.60 -8.35 2.49
C ALA A 13 -13.94 -8.39 3.22
N SER A 14 -14.97 -7.88 2.56
CA SER A 14 -16.37 -7.98 2.99
C SER A 14 -17.11 -8.85 1.99
N PHE A 15 -17.80 -9.89 2.46
CA PHE A 15 -18.47 -10.89 1.62
C PHE A 15 -19.67 -11.50 2.36
N PRO A 16 -20.65 -12.09 1.64
CA PRO A 16 -21.77 -12.78 2.27
C PRO A 16 -21.31 -13.94 3.16
N ARG A 17 -21.83 -14.01 4.39
CA ARG A 17 -21.47 -15.04 5.38
C ARG A 17 -21.96 -16.42 4.91
N SER A 18 -21.03 -17.32 4.67
CA SER A 18 -21.22 -18.77 4.61
C SER A 18 -19.93 -19.44 5.04
N ASP A 19 -19.98 -20.70 5.48
CA ASP A 19 -18.77 -21.41 5.89
C ASP A 19 -17.85 -21.68 4.69
N GLU A 20 -18.43 -21.93 3.51
CA GLU A 20 -17.69 -22.05 2.24
C GLU A 20 -16.93 -20.77 1.89
N ASN A 21 -17.59 -19.61 1.92
CA ASN A 21 -16.95 -18.32 1.59
C ASN A 21 -15.86 -17.97 2.60
N THR A 22 -16.11 -18.22 3.89
CA THR A 22 -15.12 -17.97 4.95
C THR A 22 -13.89 -18.86 4.77
N GLN A 23 -14.08 -20.16 4.50
CA GLN A 23 -12.98 -21.08 4.28
C GLN A 23 -12.18 -20.70 3.03
N TRP A 24 -12.86 -20.40 1.92
CA TRP A 24 -12.23 -19.98 0.67
C TRP A 24 -11.39 -18.71 0.88
N MET A 25 -11.94 -17.69 1.53
CA MET A 25 -11.23 -16.42 1.76
C MET A 25 -9.97 -16.61 2.60
N ILE A 26 -10.03 -17.44 3.66
CA ILE A 26 -8.87 -17.71 4.52
C ILE A 26 -7.79 -18.45 3.73
N GLN A 27 -8.17 -19.47 2.95
CA GLN A 27 -7.24 -20.22 2.11
C GLN A 27 -6.59 -19.33 1.04
N TRP A 28 -7.41 -18.56 0.33
CA TRP A 28 -6.94 -17.64 -0.70
C TRP A 28 -6.01 -16.57 -0.10
N LEU A 29 -6.38 -15.93 1.01
CA LEU A 29 -5.55 -14.91 1.64
C LEU A 29 -4.24 -15.52 2.17
N GLY A 30 -4.28 -16.72 2.75
CA GLY A 30 -3.08 -17.44 3.18
C GLY A 30 -2.13 -17.73 2.02
N ASP A 31 -2.66 -18.20 0.89
CA ASP A 31 -1.87 -18.47 -0.31
C ASP A 31 -1.26 -17.20 -0.89
N VAL A 32 -2.04 -16.12 -1.02
CA VAL A 32 -1.54 -14.82 -1.50
C VAL A 32 -0.45 -14.26 -0.59
N LEU A 33 -0.56 -14.40 0.73
CA LEU A 33 0.43 -13.84 1.66
C LEU A 33 1.75 -14.63 1.71
N VAL A 34 1.72 -15.94 1.42
CA VAL A 34 2.91 -16.80 1.53
C VAL A 34 3.52 -17.12 0.17
N ASN A 35 2.70 -17.31 -0.85
CA ASN A 35 3.11 -17.85 -2.16
C ASN A 35 2.94 -16.86 -3.32
N ALA A 36 2.72 -15.56 -3.05
CA ALA A 36 2.60 -14.56 -4.11
C ALA A 36 3.81 -14.58 -5.05
N TYR A 37 3.55 -14.87 -6.32
CA TYR A 37 4.55 -14.81 -7.38
C TYR A 37 4.48 -13.47 -8.10
N ILE A 38 5.47 -12.60 -7.85
CA ILE A 38 5.55 -11.27 -8.45
C ILE A 38 6.31 -11.35 -9.77
N ARG A 39 5.58 -11.39 -10.89
CA ARG A 39 6.18 -11.32 -12.23
C ARG A 39 6.53 -9.88 -12.55
N ARG A 40 7.68 -9.70 -13.22
CA ARG A 40 8.16 -8.36 -13.60
C ARG A 40 7.14 -7.59 -14.43
N GLN A 41 6.52 -8.25 -15.42
CA GLN A 41 5.50 -7.64 -16.28
C GLN A 41 4.27 -7.13 -15.51
N ASP A 42 3.85 -7.84 -14.45
CA ASP A 42 2.67 -7.46 -13.67
C ASP A 42 3.04 -6.25 -12.79
N LEU A 43 4.23 -6.29 -12.16
CA LEU A 43 4.77 -5.16 -11.40
C LEU A 43 4.91 -3.89 -12.26
N ASP A 44 5.47 -4.01 -13.47
CA ASP A 44 5.67 -2.88 -14.37
C ASP A 44 4.33 -2.23 -14.76
N SER A 45 3.26 -3.01 -14.87
CA SER A 45 1.92 -2.49 -15.16
C SER A 45 1.32 -1.69 -13.99
N GLU A 46 1.60 -2.11 -12.75
CA GLU A 46 1.13 -1.44 -11.53
C GLU A 46 1.85 -0.10 -11.29
N MET A 47 3.09 0.06 -11.77
CA MET A 47 3.84 1.31 -11.59
C MET A 47 3.12 2.54 -12.16
N THR A 48 2.33 2.37 -13.23
CA THR A 48 1.52 3.45 -13.79
C THR A 48 0.39 3.86 -12.84
N VAL A 49 -0.23 2.89 -12.18
CA VAL A 49 -1.32 3.13 -11.21
C VAL A 49 -0.77 3.82 -9.96
N VAL A 50 0.36 3.35 -9.44
CA VAL A 50 1.03 3.93 -8.26
C VAL A 50 1.46 5.37 -8.54
N ARG A 51 1.95 5.67 -9.74
CA ARG A 51 2.30 7.04 -10.13
C ARG A 51 1.09 7.97 -10.10
N ASN A 52 -0.03 7.55 -10.67
CA ASN A 52 -1.27 8.33 -10.64
C ASN A 52 -1.75 8.57 -9.20
N GLU A 53 -1.61 7.57 -8.32
CA GLU A 53 -1.94 7.71 -6.91
C GLU A 53 -1.01 8.71 -6.20
N PHE A 54 0.28 8.66 -6.49
CA PHE A 54 1.28 9.61 -5.98
C PHE A 54 0.93 11.04 -6.40
N GLU A 55 0.73 11.28 -7.70
CA GLU A 55 0.38 12.61 -8.22
C GLU A 55 -0.93 13.16 -7.63
N ARG A 56 -1.92 12.28 -7.42
CA ARG A 56 -3.15 12.65 -6.71
C ARG A 56 -2.88 13.03 -5.25
N GLY A 57 -1.95 12.35 -4.58
CA GLY A 57 -1.52 12.65 -3.21
C GLY A 57 -0.84 14.02 -3.10
N GLU A 58 -0.01 14.38 -4.08
CA GLU A 58 0.65 15.68 -4.15
C GLU A 58 -0.32 16.85 -4.36
N ASN A 59 -1.51 16.58 -4.92
CA ASN A 59 -2.58 17.57 -5.06
C ASN A 59 -3.50 17.67 -3.83
N ASN A 60 -3.19 16.97 -2.73
CA ASN A 60 -3.92 17.05 -1.47
C ASN A 60 -3.12 17.86 -0.43
N PRO A 61 -3.50 19.11 -0.13
CA PRO A 61 -2.71 19.98 0.76
C PRO A 61 -2.58 19.43 2.19
N VAL A 62 -3.58 18.69 2.68
CA VAL A 62 -3.52 18.07 4.01
C VAL A 62 -2.53 16.91 4.01
N GLY A 63 -2.52 16.10 2.95
CA GLY A 63 -1.58 15.00 2.79
C GLY A 63 -0.14 15.48 2.71
N VAL A 64 0.12 16.49 1.87
CA VAL A 64 1.45 17.08 1.73
C VAL A 64 1.93 17.70 3.05
N LEU A 65 1.08 18.48 3.75
CA LEU A 65 1.43 19.04 5.05
C LEU A 65 1.84 17.94 6.04
N TYR A 66 1.07 16.87 6.12
CA TYR A 66 1.36 15.75 7.02
C TYR A 66 2.72 15.11 6.71
N GLN A 67 3.02 14.86 5.42
CA GLN A 67 4.31 14.32 5.01
C GLN A 67 5.47 15.23 5.42
N GLN A 68 5.35 16.55 5.19
CA GLN A 68 6.41 17.52 5.54
C GLN A 68 6.64 17.63 7.05
N VAL A 69 5.56 17.60 7.84
CA VAL A 69 5.65 17.59 9.31
C VAL A 69 6.40 16.37 9.81
N PHE A 70 6.07 15.17 9.31
CA PHE A 70 6.73 13.94 9.72
C PHE A 70 8.19 13.86 9.26
N ALA A 71 8.49 14.29 8.03
CA ALA A 71 9.86 14.38 7.52
C ALA A 71 10.74 15.29 8.39
N THR A 72 10.18 16.41 8.88
CA THR A 72 10.91 17.35 9.74
C THR A 72 11.02 16.85 11.18
N ALA A 73 9.97 16.20 11.71
CA ALA A 73 9.95 15.69 13.08
C ALA A 73 10.83 14.44 13.26
N TYR A 74 10.93 13.59 12.23
CA TYR A 74 11.64 12.32 12.26
C TYR A 74 12.79 12.29 11.25
N THR A 75 13.86 13.01 11.55
CA THR A 75 15.03 13.12 10.66
C THR A 75 15.88 11.84 10.60
N TRP A 76 15.87 11.03 11.66
CA TRP A 76 16.64 9.78 11.74
C TRP A 76 15.77 8.51 11.66
N HIS A 77 14.48 8.60 12.02
CA HIS A 77 13.57 7.46 12.01
C HIS A 77 12.87 7.32 10.66
N ASN A 78 12.57 6.08 10.23
CA ASN A 78 11.87 5.83 8.95
C ASN A 78 10.46 6.43 8.87
N TYR A 79 9.90 6.91 9.99
CA TYR A 79 8.61 7.62 9.99
C TYR A 79 8.67 8.97 9.28
N GLY A 80 9.86 9.53 9.05
CA GLY A 80 10.02 10.70 8.19
C GLY A 80 9.83 10.41 6.70
N LYS A 81 9.78 9.13 6.30
CA LYS A 81 9.52 8.74 4.91
C LYS A 81 8.02 8.61 4.67
N ALA A 82 7.56 9.09 3.52
CA ALA A 82 6.18 8.91 3.09
C ALA A 82 5.90 7.42 2.81
N ILE A 83 4.70 6.96 3.15
CA ILE A 83 4.28 5.56 2.96
C ILE A 83 4.34 5.16 1.47
N ILE A 84 4.00 6.08 0.57
CA ILE A 84 3.99 5.86 -0.88
C ILE A 84 5.40 5.86 -1.50
N GLY A 85 6.43 6.23 -0.74
CA GLY A 85 7.80 6.38 -1.24
C GLY A 85 8.09 7.73 -1.88
N THR A 86 9.20 7.82 -2.60
CA THR A 86 9.61 9.03 -3.31
C THR A 86 9.36 8.90 -4.81
N ARG A 87 9.30 10.03 -5.51
CA ARG A 87 9.13 10.04 -6.98
C ARG A 87 10.18 9.20 -7.70
N SER A 88 11.44 9.23 -7.25
CA SER A 88 12.52 8.42 -7.82
C SER A 88 12.37 6.92 -7.58
N ASP A 89 11.56 6.49 -6.59
CA ASP A 89 11.26 5.08 -6.38
C ASP A 89 10.13 4.57 -7.30
N ILE A 90 9.38 5.48 -7.93
CA ILE A 90 8.20 5.22 -8.77
C ILE A 90 8.51 5.44 -10.27
N GLU A 91 9.70 5.95 -10.58
CA GLU A 91 10.26 6.16 -11.94
C GLU A 91 11.30 5.10 -12.29
#